data_AF-A0A9P7GKV8-F1
#
_entry.id   AF-A0A9P7GKV8-F1
#
_cell.length_a   1.000
_cell.length_b   1.000
_cell.length_c   1.000
_cell.angle_alpha   90.00
_cell.angle_beta   90.00
_cell.angle_gamma   90.00
#
_symmetry.space_group_name_H-M   'P 1'
#
loop_
_entity.id
_entity.type
_entity.pdbx_description
1 polymer ?
#
loop_
_entity_poly.entity_id
_entity_poly.type
_entity_poly.pdbx_seq_one_letter_code
_entity_poly.pdbx_strand_id
1 'polypeptide(L)'
;MSDQGAPPDYQYQQPEAPPSGFRVPLTTDDPFPENFTTGQPPCYDADGASPIFIGSAIFENSVHPCKIGPHLQPFVSVPYGGGEQGHHGRYDLLPFQPHTMEWVATSNGQLPPGRRLVEGGYEENGGKLYHGLAEVDGLKIPGKTGEHLSVQSATLIDITYLILGIRGGCNVSFGGAEIVVSEYEILYVS
;
A
#
# COMPACT_ATOMS: atom_id res chain seq x y z
N MET A 1 -53.86 -29.87 -11.87
CA MET A 1 -53.02 -28.94 -11.08
C MET A 1 -51.60 -29.45 -11.20
N SER A 2 -50.84 -28.91 -12.14
CA SER A 2 -49.45 -29.28 -12.38
C SER A 2 -48.56 -28.54 -11.38
N ASP A 3 -47.87 -29.31 -10.57
CA ASP A 3 -46.91 -28.88 -9.55
C ASP A 3 -45.69 -28.25 -10.25
N GLN A 4 -45.53 -26.93 -10.14
CA GLN A 4 -44.33 -26.23 -10.57
C GLN A 4 -43.34 -26.24 -9.41
N GLY A 5 -42.40 -27.19 -9.44
CA GLY A 5 -41.25 -27.20 -8.54
C GLY A 5 -40.48 -25.89 -8.64
N ALA A 6 -40.13 -25.33 -7.48
CA ALA A 6 -39.36 -24.10 -7.39
C ALA A 6 -38.02 -24.22 -8.14
N PRO A 7 -37.54 -23.15 -8.80
CA PRO A 7 -36.26 -23.16 -9.48
C PRO A 7 -35.11 -23.39 -8.47
N PRO A 8 -34.02 -24.05 -8.90
CA PRO A 8 -32.85 -24.28 -8.05
C PRO A 8 -32.22 -22.95 -7.62
N ASP A 9 -31.84 -22.88 -6.35
CA ASP A 9 -31.19 -21.73 -5.74
C ASP A 9 -29.74 -21.65 -6.23
N TYR A 10 -29.48 -20.76 -7.20
CA TYR A 10 -28.13 -20.49 -7.67
C TYR A 10 -27.43 -19.56 -6.67
N GLN A 11 -26.67 -20.14 -5.75
CA GLN A 11 -25.71 -19.37 -4.96
C GLN A 11 -24.66 -18.79 -5.90
N TYR A 12 -24.78 -17.49 -6.22
CA TYR A 12 -23.73 -16.71 -6.86
C TYR A 12 -22.52 -16.67 -5.92
N GLN A 13 -21.53 -17.52 -6.18
CA GLN A 13 -20.21 -17.39 -5.58
C GLN A 13 -19.62 -16.08 -6.10
N GLN A 14 -19.49 -15.07 -5.23
CA GLN A 14 -18.75 -13.86 -5.57
C GLN A 14 -17.30 -14.27 -5.94
N PRO A 15 -16.75 -13.76 -7.05
CA PRO A 15 -15.36 -14.03 -7.39
C PRO A 15 -14.45 -13.56 -6.26
N GLU A 16 -13.53 -14.44 -5.83
CA GLU A 16 -12.50 -14.08 -4.86
C GLU A 16 -11.67 -12.92 -5.40
N ALA A 17 -11.37 -11.92 -4.56
CA ALA A 17 -10.58 -10.76 -4.99
C ALA A 17 -9.18 -11.21 -5.49
N PRO A 18 -8.60 -10.52 -6.50
CA PRO A 18 -7.23 -10.82 -6.94
C PRO A 18 -6.21 -10.50 -5.84
N PRO A 19 -4.97 -11.05 -5.88
CA PRO A 19 -3.97 -10.84 -4.81
C PRO A 19 -3.60 -9.36 -4.61
N SER A 20 -3.74 -8.55 -5.66
CA SER A 20 -3.52 -7.11 -5.62
C SER A 20 -4.75 -6.31 -5.17
N GLY A 21 -5.91 -6.93 -4.96
CA GLY A 21 -7.18 -6.25 -4.78
C GLY A 21 -7.72 -5.61 -6.07
N PHE A 22 -8.96 -5.13 -6.04
CA PHE A 22 -9.52 -4.36 -7.16
C PHE A 22 -8.92 -2.96 -7.20
N ARG A 23 -8.41 -2.56 -8.36
CA ARG A 23 -7.67 -1.30 -8.56
C ARG A 23 -8.45 -0.32 -9.44
N VAL A 24 -8.26 0.97 -9.18
CA VAL A 24 -8.72 2.06 -10.04
C VAL A 24 -7.49 2.66 -10.75
N PRO A 25 -7.34 2.49 -12.07
CA PRO A 25 -6.24 3.07 -12.81
C PRO A 25 -6.44 4.58 -12.99
N LEU A 26 -5.39 5.35 -12.69
CA LEU A 26 -5.38 6.81 -12.72
C LEU A 26 -4.06 7.33 -13.33
N THR A 27 -4.05 8.63 -13.62
CA THR A 27 -2.85 9.38 -14.04
C THR A 27 -2.83 10.73 -13.35
N THR A 28 -1.65 11.35 -13.24
CA THR A 28 -1.49 12.67 -12.62
C THR A 28 -1.91 13.83 -13.51
N ASP A 29 -2.17 13.57 -14.79
CA ASP A 29 -2.63 14.57 -15.76
C ASP A 29 -4.15 14.82 -15.68
N ASP A 30 -4.89 13.88 -15.10
CA ASP A 30 -6.33 13.96 -14.94
C ASP A 30 -6.69 14.52 -13.55
N PRO A 31 -7.86 15.18 -13.41
CA PRO A 31 -8.38 15.56 -12.10
C PRO A 31 -8.49 14.34 -11.17
N PHE A 32 -8.21 14.54 -9.89
CA PHE A 32 -8.39 13.49 -8.90
C PHE A 32 -9.88 13.07 -8.82
N PRO A 33 -10.20 11.76 -8.82
CA PRO A 33 -11.57 11.28 -8.89
C PRO A 33 -12.38 11.56 -7.61
N GLU A 34 -13.71 11.53 -7.73
CA GLU A 34 -14.64 11.72 -6.61
C GLU A 34 -14.65 10.54 -5.62
N ASN A 35 -15.19 10.78 -4.43
CA ASN A 35 -15.24 9.82 -3.32
C ASN A 35 -15.92 8.49 -3.63
N PHE A 36 -16.89 8.45 -4.55
CA PHE A 36 -17.54 7.20 -4.96
C PHE A 36 -16.55 6.23 -5.62
N THR A 37 -15.51 6.76 -6.27
CA THR A 37 -14.47 5.98 -6.94
C THR A 37 -13.34 5.62 -5.98
N THR A 38 -12.91 6.54 -5.11
CA THR A 38 -11.77 6.31 -4.21
C THR A 38 -12.13 5.53 -2.94
N GLY A 39 -13.40 5.57 -2.53
CA GLY A 39 -13.84 5.04 -1.25
C GLY A 39 -13.45 5.94 -0.08
N GLN A 40 -13.46 5.38 1.13
CA GLN A 40 -13.03 6.09 2.33
C GLN A 40 -11.50 6.06 2.45
N PRO A 41 -10.85 7.16 2.84
CA PRO A 41 -9.41 7.15 3.07
C PRO A 41 -9.08 6.31 4.32
N PRO A 42 -8.03 5.47 4.30
CA PRO A 42 -7.58 4.74 5.49
C PRO A 42 -6.92 5.64 6.55
N CYS A 43 -6.48 6.85 6.17
CA CYS A 43 -5.83 7.79 7.08
C CYS A 43 -5.93 9.23 6.55
N TYR A 44 -5.50 10.19 7.37
CA TYR A 44 -5.51 11.61 7.07
C TYR A 44 -4.11 12.20 7.28
N ASP A 45 -3.82 13.30 6.59
CA ASP A 45 -2.57 14.06 6.76
C ASP A 45 -2.56 14.83 8.10
N ALA A 46 -1.48 15.57 8.36
CA ALA A 46 -1.22 16.27 9.62
C ALA A 46 -2.31 17.26 10.06
N ASP A 47 -3.14 17.76 9.14
CA ASP A 47 -4.27 18.63 9.44
C ASP A 47 -5.49 17.87 10.01
N GLY A 48 -5.46 16.54 10.00
CA GLY A 48 -6.53 15.66 10.45
C GLY A 48 -7.75 15.64 9.53
N ALA A 49 -7.68 16.22 8.33
CA ALA A 49 -8.82 16.39 7.43
C ALA A 49 -8.49 16.06 5.96
N SER A 50 -7.26 16.33 5.51
CA SER A 50 -6.82 16.03 4.15
C SER A 50 -6.67 14.51 3.98
N PRO A 51 -7.39 13.89 3.02
CA PRO A 51 -7.46 12.45 2.90
C PRO A 51 -6.17 11.88 2.30
N ILE A 52 -5.72 10.75 2.87
CA ILE A 52 -4.61 9.97 2.33
C ILE A 52 -5.12 8.58 1.94
N PHE A 53 -4.85 8.20 0.70
CA PHE A 53 -5.19 6.93 0.09
C PHE A 53 -3.94 6.09 -0.16
N ILE A 54 -4.17 4.81 -0.46
CA ILE A 54 -3.15 3.83 -0.80
C ILE A 54 -3.24 3.47 -2.28
N GLY A 55 -2.10 3.20 -2.89
CA GLY A 55 -2.06 2.77 -4.28
C GLY A 55 -0.67 2.36 -4.72
N SER A 56 -0.50 2.18 -6.01
CA SER A 56 0.72 1.66 -6.61
C SER A 56 1.16 2.57 -7.76
N ALA A 57 2.33 3.19 -7.65
CA ALA A 57 2.94 3.97 -8.72
C ALA A 57 3.64 3.05 -9.73
N ILE A 58 3.39 3.27 -11.01
CA ILE A 58 3.92 2.45 -12.10
C ILE A 58 5.16 3.14 -12.69
N PHE A 59 6.32 2.51 -12.53
CA PHE A 59 7.58 2.90 -13.17
C PHE A 59 7.83 2.03 -14.41
N GLU A 60 8.95 2.27 -15.11
CA GLU A 60 9.28 1.53 -16.33
C GLU A 60 9.46 0.02 -16.08
N ASN A 61 10.18 -0.34 -15.02
CA ASN A 61 10.56 -1.73 -14.72
C ASN A 61 10.12 -2.18 -13.31
N SER A 62 9.34 -1.37 -12.60
CA SER A 62 8.91 -1.65 -11.23
C SER A 62 7.54 -1.04 -10.93
N VAL A 63 6.90 -1.53 -9.88
CA VAL A 63 5.63 -1.00 -9.37
C VAL A 63 5.74 -0.86 -7.86
N HIS A 64 5.54 0.34 -7.33
CA HIS A 64 5.78 0.62 -5.91
C HIS A 64 4.52 1.06 -5.17
N PRO A 65 4.20 0.45 -4.02
CA PRO A 65 3.21 1.00 -3.10
C PRO A 65 3.53 2.46 -2.75
N CYS A 66 2.51 3.31 -2.70
CA CYS A 66 2.66 4.74 -2.55
C CYS A 66 1.57 5.37 -1.68
N LYS A 67 1.89 6.57 -1.19
CA LYS A 67 0.97 7.51 -0.53
C LYS A 67 0.29 8.37 -1.59
N ILE A 68 -1.04 8.45 -1.57
CA ILE A 68 -1.81 9.27 -2.51
C ILE A 68 -2.60 10.32 -1.74
N GLY A 69 -2.43 11.59 -2.05
CA GLY A 69 -3.19 12.69 -1.45
C GLY A 69 -3.59 13.70 -2.52
N PRO A 70 -4.89 14.03 -2.69
CA PRO A 70 -5.35 14.98 -3.71
C PRO A 70 -4.80 16.40 -3.52
N HIS A 71 -4.34 16.72 -2.30
CA HIS A 71 -3.72 17.98 -1.93
C HIS A 71 -2.20 18.00 -2.13
N LEU A 72 -1.57 16.84 -2.39
CA LEU A 72 -0.15 16.73 -2.67
C LEU A 72 0.16 17.19 -4.11
N GLN A 73 1.40 17.60 -4.35
CA GLN A 73 1.88 18.00 -5.67
C GLN A 73 3.20 17.29 -6.01
N PRO A 74 3.18 16.26 -6.88
CA PRO A 74 2.00 15.61 -7.49
C PRO A 74 1.17 14.83 -6.45
N PHE A 75 -0.02 14.34 -6.84
CA PHE A 75 -0.91 13.59 -5.94
C PHE A 75 -0.27 12.34 -5.32
N VAL A 76 0.78 11.81 -5.96
CA VAL A 76 1.40 10.53 -5.61
C VAL A 76 2.81 10.75 -5.08
N SER A 77 3.07 10.23 -3.89
CA SER A 77 4.37 10.26 -3.23
C SER A 77 4.86 8.84 -2.97
N VAL A 78 6.08 8.54 -3.42
CA VAL A 78 6.67 7.19 -3.43
C VAL A 78 7.96 7.17 -2.61
N PRO A 79 8.12 6.26 -1.64
CA PRO A 79 9.40 6.02 -0.98
C PRO A 79 10.29 5.23 -1.93
N TYR A 80 11.26 5.90 -2.57
CA TYR A 80 12.11 5.30 -3.60
C TYR A 80 13.50 5.93 -3.63
N GLY A 81 14.53 5.09 -3.77
CA GLY A 81 15.92 5.55 -3.92
C GLY A 81 16.50 6.30 -2.72
N GLY A 82 15.97 6.09 -1.51
CA GLY A 82 16.40 6.78 -0.29
C GLY A 82 15.69 8.12 -0.04
N GLY A 83 14.66 8.46 -0.81
CA GLY A 83 13.93 9.72 -0.70
C GLY A 83 12.43 9.61 -0.94
N GLU A 84 11.71 10.70 -0.63
CA GLU A 84 10.32 10.88 -1.02
C GLU A 84 10.28 11.45 -2.44
N GLN A 85 9.74 10.68 -3.39
CA GLN A 85 9.64 11.09 -4.79
C GLN A 85 8.20 11.36 -5.19
N GLY A 86 7.95 12.52 -5.79
CA GLY A 86 6.70 12.79 -6.50
C GLY A 86 6.63 11.99 -7.79
N HIS A 87 5.57 11.21 -7.98
CA HIS A 87 5.34 10.44 -9.21
C HIS A 87 4.43 11.20 -10.17
N HIS A 88 4.83 11.29 -11.44
CA HIS A 88 4.16 12.09 -12.49
C HIS A 88 3.64 11.23 -13.66
N GLY A 89 3.08 10.06 -13.36
CA GLY A 89 2.60 9.14 -14.40
C GLY A 89 1.39 8.33 -13.97
N ARG A 90 1.26 7.13 -14.54
CA ARG A 90 0.17 6.22 -14.18
C ARG A 90 0.36 5.65 -12.78
N TYR A 91 -0.75 5.52 -12.07
CA TYR A 91 -0.80 4.88 -10.76
C TYR A 91 -2.16 4.19 -10.59
N ASP A 92 -2.18 3.17 -9.75
CA ASP A 92 -3.39 2.40 -9.44
C ASP A 92 -3.80 2.67 -7.99
N LEU A 93 -4.91 3.39 -7.79
CA LEU A 93 -5.50 3.54 -6.46
C LEU A 93 -6.11 2.21 -6.01
N LEU A 94 -5.91 1.86 -4.74
CA LEU A 94 -6.56 0.72 -4.09
C LEU A 94 -7.61 1.25 -3.11
N PRO A 95 -8.91 1.14 -3.44
CA PRO A 95 -9.96 1.48 -2.49
C PRO A 95 -9.86 0.55 -1.28
N PHE A 96 -9.65 1.12 -0.10
CA PHE A 96 -9.63 0.34 1.12
C PHE A 96 -11.06 -0.11 1.47
N GLN A 97 -11.23 -1.42 1.69
CA GLN A 97 -12.53 -2.03 1.97
C GLN A 97 -12.49 -2.69 3.35
N PRO A 98 -12.96 -2.03 4.42
CA PRO A 98 -12.87 -2.57 5.80
C PRO A 98 -13.58 -3.91 6.03
N HIS A 99 -14.49 -4.31 5.13
CA HIS A 99 -15.20 -5.58 5.20
C HIS A 99 -14.41 -6.77 4.64
N THR A 100 -13.40 -6.50 3.81
CA THR A 100 -12.62 -7.52 3.10
C THR A 100 -11.12 -7.32 3.26
N MET A 101 -10.69 -6.24 3.92
CA MET A 101 -9.30 -5.90 4.13
C MET A 101 -9.03 -5.52 5.58
N GLU A 102 -7.86 -5.91 6.07
CA GLU A 102 -7.44 -5.70 7.46
C GLU A 102 -5.98 -5.25 7.50
N TRP A 103 -5.71 -4.22 8.30
CA TRP A 103 -4.35 -3.84 8.70
C TRP A 103 -3.93 -4.69 9.89
N VAL A 104 -2.79 -5.37 9.79
CA VAL A 104 -2.30 -6.26 10.84
C VAL A 104 -0.91 -5.84 11.26
N ALA A 105 -0.73 -5.64 12.56
CA ALA A 105 0.56 -5.30 13.14
C ALA A 105 1.62 -6.37 12.84
N THR A 106 2.79 -5.92 12.42
CA THR A 106 3.98 -6.73 12.18
C THR A 106 5.22 -5.89 12.48
N SER A 107 6.40 -6.50 12.36
CA SER A 107 7.65 -5.76 12.52
C SER A 107 8.80 -6.36 11.72
N ASN A 108 9.86 -5.57 11.54
CA ASN A 108 11.17 -6.04 11.06
C ASN A 108 11.12 -6.78 9.71
N GLY A 109 10.23 -6.35 8.80
CA GLY A 109 10.06 -6.98 7.49
C GLY A 109 9.34 -8.33 7.52
N GLN A 110 8.78 -8.74 8.67
CA GLN A 110 8.09 -10.02 8.79
C GLN A 110 6.75 -10.00 8.05
N LEU A 111 6.48 -11.11 7.37
CA LEU A 111 5.20 -11.40 6.75
C LEU A 111 4.45 -12.42 7.60
N PRO A 112 3.41 -12.02 8.36
CA PRO A 112 2.64 -12.95 9.18
C PRO A 112 2.10 -14.15 8.36
N PRO A 113 2.31 -15.40 8.83
CA PRO A 113 1.95 -16.59 8.08
C PRO A 113 0.43 -16.81 8.04
N GLY A 114 -0.04 -17.51 7.00
CA GLY A 114 -1.43 -17.98 6.91
C GLY A 114 -2.46 -16.93 6.54
N ARG A 115 -2.03 -15.72 6.16
CA ARG A 115 -2.91 -14.65 5.68
C ARG A 115 -2.51 -14.23 4.26
N ARG A 116 -3.49 -13.78 3.46
CA ARG A 116 -3.28 -13.36 2.08
C ARG A 116 -2.95 -11.87 1.99
N LEU A 117 -1.66 -11.57 1.83
CA LEU A 117 -1.16 -10.20 1.72
C LEU A 117 -1.65 -9.52 0.44
N VAL A 118 -1.90 -8.22 0.52
CA VAL A 118 -2.22 -7.41 -0.67
C VAL A 118 -0.94 -7.01 -1.39
N GLU A 119 -0.72 -7.64 -2.55
CA GLU A 119 0.40 -7.31 -3.43
C GLU A 119 0.23 -5.89 -3.97
N GLY A 120 1.22 -5.04 -3.71
CA GLY A 120 1.25 -3.66 -4.17
C GLY A 120 2.21 -3.40 -5.32
N GLY A 121 3.05 -4.38 -5.68
CA GLY A 121 3.92 -4.31 -6.84
C GLY A 121 5.18 -5.13 -6.66
N TYR A 122 6.26 -4.68 -7.29
CA TYR A 122 7.55 -5.35 -7.32
C TYR A 122 8.69 -4.37 -7.58
N GLU A 123 9.87 -4.67 -7.04
CA GLU A 123 11.13 -4.00 -7.38
C GLU A 123 11.63 -4.44 -8.76
N GLU A 124 12.61 -3.73 -9.35
CA GLU A 124 13.18 -4.06 -10.67
C GLU A 124 13.74 -5.49 -10.79
N ASN A 125 14.20 -6.06 -9.66
CA ASN A 125 14.68 -7.44 -9.58
C ASN A 125 13.55 -8.49 -9.47
N GLY A 126 12.28 -8.06 -9.51
CA GLY A 126 11.09 -8.90 -9.35
C GLY A 126 10.69 -9.19 -7.90
N GLY A 127 11.38 -8.61 -6.92
CA GLY A 127 11.05 -8.77 -5.50
C GLY A 127 9.69 -8.19 -5.17
N LYS A 128 8.77 -9.00 -4.61
CA LYS A 128 7.39 -8.58 -4.31
C LYS A 128 7.32 -7.50 -3.23
N LEU A 129 6.48 -6.51 -3.46
CA LEU A 129 6.17 -5.43 -2.53
C LEU A 129 4.70 -5.51 -2.08
N TYR A 130 4.48 -5.16 -0.82
CA TYR A 130 3.16 -5.15 -0.18
C TYR A 130 2.85 -3.77 0.41
N HIS A 131 1.56 -3.49 0.61
CA HIS A 131 1.09 -2.25 1.24
C HIS A 131 1.37 -2.29 2.74
N GLY A 132 2.18 -1.34 3.20
CA GLY A 132 2.43 -1.09 4.62
C GLY A 132 1.82 0.24 5.07
N LEU A 133 1.56 0.35 6.36
CA LEU A 133 1.10 1.56 7.04
C LEU A 133 1.94 1.75 8.31
N ALA A 134 2.76 2.78 8.34
CA ALA A 134 3.63 3.07 9.47
C ALA A 134 3.16 4.31 10.23
N GLU A 135 3.49 4.41 11.51
CA GLU A 135 3.26 5.62 12.29
C GLU A 135 4.55 6.44 12.37
N VAL A 136 4.49 7.71 11.97
CA VAL A 136 5.57 8.69 12.11
C VAL A 136 4.99 9.96 12.70
N ASP A 137 5.53 10.44 13.81
CA ASP A 137 5.03 11.61 14.55
C ASP A 137 3.51 11.57 14.84
N GLY A 138 2.99 10.37 15.13
CA GLY A 138 1.56 10.13 15.40
C GLY A 138 0.66 10.10 14.16
N LEU A 139 1.23 10.18 12.96
CA LEU A 139 0.51 10.11 11.68
C LEU A 139 0.67 8.74 11.06
N LYS A 140 -0.43 8.18 10.55
CA LYS A 140 -0.41 6.94 9.77
C LYS A 140 -0.05 7.27 8.32
N ILE A 141 1.04 6.68 7.83
CA ILE A 141 1.61 6.96 6.51
C ILE A 141 1.70 5.68 5.69
N PRO A 142 1.01 5.60 4.54
CA PRO A 142 1.16 4.48 3.64
C PRO A 142 2.55 4.39 3.02
N GLY A 143 2.99 3.16 2.77
CA GLY A 143 4.27 2.89 2.13
C GLY A 143 4.40 1.46 1.65
N LYS A 144 5.65 1.03 1.48
CA LYS A 144 6.01 -0.29 0.95
C LYS A 144 6.73 -1.13 1.98
N THR A 145 6.52 -2.44 1.92
CA THR A 145 7.24 -3.45 2.72
C THR A 145 7.47 -4.71 1.87
N GLY A 146 8.50 -5.49 2.21
CA GLY A 146 8.79 -6.78 1.58
C GLY A 146 9.95 -7.49 2.27
N GLU A 147 10.01 -8.82 2.20
CA GLU A 147 11.06 -9.61 2.87
C GLU A 147 12.46 -9.21 2.41
N HIS A 148 12.61 -8.82 1.14
CA HIS A 148 13.88 -8.41 0.55
C HIS A 148 14.25 -6.95 0.82
N LEU A 149 13.32 -6.15 1.36
CA LEU A 149 13.62 -4.83 1.93
C LEU A 149 14.23 -4.96 3.33
N SER A 150 14.34 -6.18 3.85
CA SER A 150 15.22 -6.45 4.97
C SER A 150 16.64 -6.02 4.62
N VAL A 151 17.31 -5.34 5.54
CA VAL A 151 18.63 -4.72 5.32
C VAL A 151 19.70 -5.82 5.23
N GLN A 152 19.74 -6.55 4.12
CA GLN A 152 20.82 -7.50 3.80
C GLN A 152 21.89 -6.86 2.91
N SER A 153 21.67 -5.64 2.42
CA SER A 153 22.67 -4.87 1.66
C SER A 153 22.88 -3.49 2.29
N ALA A 154 23.52 -3.47 3.45
CA ALA A 154 24.09 -2.25 4.02
C ALA A 154 25.36 -1.89 3.22
N THR A 155 25.21 -1.22 2.07
CA THR A 155 26.34 -0.50 1.48
C THR A 155 26.64 0.72 2.33
N LEU A 156 27.59 0.58 3.25
CA LEU A 156 28.43 1.57 3.96
C LEU A 156 27.83 2.90 4.50
N ILE A 157 26.57 3.23 4.26
CA ILE A 157 26.05 4.58 4.49
C ILE A 157 25.25 4.69 5.80
N ASP A 158 24.84 3.58 6.42
CA ASP A 158 23.88 3.72 7.51
C ASP A 158 24.12 2.82 8.72
N ILE A 159 25.18 3.16 9.47
CA ILE A 159 25.53 2.60 10.78
C ILE A 159 24.37 2.77 11.78
N THR A 160 23.46 3.74 11.56
CA THR A 160 22.27 3.98 12.39
C THR A 160 21.36 2.76 12.45
N TYR A 161 21.01 2.16 11.31
CA TYR A 161 20.15 0.98 11.26
C TYR A 161 20.78 -0.24 11.93
N LEU A 162 22.11 -0.37 11.84
CA LEU A 162 22.86 -1.44 12.53
C LEU A 162 22.84 -1.26 14.05
N ILE A 163 23.05 -0.03 14.55
CA ILE A 163 22.99 0.29 15.99
C ILE A 163 21.58 0.09 16.53
N LEU A 164 20.56 0.46 15.77
CA LEU A 164 19.15 0.31 16.15
C LEU A 164 18.61 -1.10 15.92
N GLY A 165 19.39 -2.00 15.31
CA GLY A 165 19.00 -3.38 15.05
C GLY A 165 17.85 -3.54 14.05
N ILE A 166 17.57 -2.52 13.23
CA ILE A 166 16.50 -2.54 12.25
C ILE A 166 16.92 -3.47 11.11
N ARG A 167 16.23 -4.61 11.01
CA ARG A 167 16.50 -5.63 10.00
C ARG A 167 15.64 -5.52 8.76
N GLY A 168 14.70 -4.60 8.72
CA GLY A 168 13.70 -4.39 7.66
C GLY A 168 12.54 -3.59 8.23
N GLY A 169 11.59 -3.19 7.39
CA GLY A 169 10.47 -2.38 7.85
C GLY A 169 9.52 -1.98 6.74
N CYS A 170 8.66 -1.02 7.08
CA CYS A 170 7.88 -0.28 6.12
C CYS A 170 8.61 1.01 5.74
N ASN A 171 8.91 1.17 4.46
CA ASN A 171 9.47 2.40 3.92
C ASN A 171 8.30 3.34 3.59
N VAL A 172 8.32 4.55 4.12
CA VAL A 172 7.28 5.58 3.94
C VAL A 172 7.87 6.91 3.50
N SER A 173 7.08 7.68 2.77
CA SER A 173 7.41 9.04 2.36
C SER A 173 6.98 10.06 3.40
N PHE A 174 7.92 10.73 4.06
CA PHE A 174 7.60 11.77 5.06
C PHE A 174 8.65 12.86 5.10
N GLY A 175 8.20 14.12 5.11
CA GLY A 175 9.08 15.29 5.24
C GLY A 175 10.11 15.45 4.12
N GLY A 176 9.89 14.86 2.94
CA GLY A 176 10.85 14.85 1.83
C GLY A 176 11.85 13.69 1.87
N ALA A 177 11.74 12.78 2.84
CA ALA A 177 12.64 11.63 2.99
C ALA A 177 11.91 10.29 2.88
N GLU A 178 12.66 9.24 2.55
CA GLU A 178 12.24 7.85 2.77
C GLU A 178 12.63 7.46 4.19
N ILE A 179 11.64 7.15 5.02
CA ILE A 179 11.84 6.70 6.41
C ILE A 179 11.50 5.22 6.48
N VAL A 180 12.36 4.43 7.14
CA VAL A 180 12.09 3.02 7.40
C VAL A 180 11.62 2.85 8.84
N VAL A 181 10.40 2.33 9.01
CA VAL A 181 9.80 2.09 10.33
C VAL A 181 9.73 0.59 10.59
N SER A 182 10.33 0.16 11.71
CA SER A 182 10.43 -1.27 12.05
C SER A 182 9.14 -1.87 12.57
N GLU A 183 8.26 -1.08 13.20
CA GLU A 183 6.92 -1.50 13.66
C GLU A 183 5.87 -0.84 12.78
N TYR A 184 5.01 -1.64 12.15
CA TYR A 184 4.07 -1.15 11.16
C TYR A 184 2.92 -2.13 11.00
N GLU A 185 1.88 -1.72 10.27
CA GLU A 185 0.79 -2.58 9.86
C GLU A 185 0.96 -2.98 8.39
N ILE A 186 0.61 -4.20 8.04
CA ILE A 186 0.61 -4.69 6.66
C ILE A 186 -0.79 -5.10 6.24
N LEU A 187 -1.16 -4.82 4.98
CA LEU A 187 -2.51 -5.01 4.48
C LEU A 187 -2.77 -6.45 4.03
N TYR A 188 -3.90 -6.98 4.47
CA TYR A 188 -4.41 -8.30 4.11
C TYR A 188 -5.78 -8.22 3.45
N VAL A 189 -6.11 -9.25 2.67
CA VAL A 189 -7.48 -9.55 2.23
C VAL A 189 -7.98 -10.80 2.95
N SER A 190 -9.24 -10.75 3.42
CA SER A 190 -9.96 -11.83 4.11
C SER A 190 -10.86 -12.63 3.18
#